data_AF-A0A495JFJ7-F1
#
_entry.id   AF-A0A495JFJ7-F1
#
_cell.length_a   1.000
_cell.length_b   1.000
_cell.length_c   1.000
_cell.angle_alpha   90.00
_cell.angle_beta   90.00
_cell.angle_gamma   90.00
#
_symmetry.space_group_name_H-M   'P 1'
#
loop_
_entity.id
_entity.type
_entity.pdbx_description
1 polymer ?
#
loop_
_entity_poly.entity_id
_entity_poly.type
_entity_poly.pdbx_seq_one_letter_code
_entity_poly.pdbx_strand_id
1 'polypeptide(L)'
;MAAPTITSATLNKSTFAPGETMILTVVGTDPDEETIEISLSIRSRTSGATAAPILVTTILDELHSVATDSGPRTWTQIARTGSTFVLTSVA
;
A
#
# COMPACT_ATOMS: atom_id res chain seq x y z
N MET A 1 10.70 -5.66 -21.74
CA MET A 1 10.16 -5.87 -20.39
C MET A 1 11.22 -5.42 -19.41
N ALA A 2 10.99 -4.28 -18.76
CA ALA A 2 11.79 -3.73 -17.70
C ALA A 2 11.06 -3.99 -16.37
N ALA A 3 11.75 -4.62 -15.42
CA ALA A 3 11.13 -5.01 -14.16
C ALA A 3 10.70 -3.79 -13.33
N PRO A 4 9.59 -3.87 -12.59
CA PRO A 4 9.21 -2.84 -11.64
C PRO A 4 10.31 -2.61 -10.61
N THR A 5 10.61 -1.35 -10.34
CA THR A 5 11.61 -0.93 -9.35
C THR A 5 10.89 -0.25 -8.20
N ILE A 6 10.78 -0.91 -7.04
CA ILE A 6 10.29 -0.30 -5.81
C ILE A 6 11.48 0.12 -4.96
N THR A 7 11.63 1.42 -4.74
CA THR A 7 12.69 2.01 -3.91
C THR A 7 12.29 2.05 -2.44
N SER A 8 11.02 2.34 -2.14
CA SER A 8 10.53 2.34 -0.76
C SER A 8 9.01 2.13 -0.69
N ALA A 9 8.53 1.51 0.38
CA ALA A 9 7.12 1.43 0.72
C ALA A 9 6.99 1.65 2.23
N THR A 10 6.34 2.74 2.63
CA THR A 10 6.29 3.16 4.03
C THR A 10 4.87 3.54 4.44
N LEU A 11 4.45 3.04 5.61
CA LEU A 11 3.21 3.47 6.23
C LEU A 11 3.46 4.67 7.13
N ASN A 12 2.48 5.56 7.25
CA ASN A 12 2.52 6.69 8.18
C ASN A 12 2.72 6.26 9.64
N LYS A 13 2.31 5.03 9.99
CA LYS A 13 2.59 4.38 11.27
C LYS A 13 2.38 2.87 11.17
N SER A 14 2.87 2.13 12.16
CA SER A 14 2.78 0.67 12.19
C SER A 14 1.57 0.14 12.98
N THR A 15 0.90 0.99 13.77
CA THR A 15 -0.20 0.60 14.66
C THR A 15 -1.39 1.55 14.53
N PHE A 16 -2.57 1.00 14.28
CA PHE A 16 -3.81 1.76 14.02
C PHE A 16 -4.96 1.30 14.93
N ALA A 17 -5.78 2.25 15.37
CA ALA A 17 -7.08 1.96 15.98
C ALA A 17 -8.13 1.73 14.87
N PRO A 18 -9.22 0.99 15.14
CA PRO A 18 -10.29 0.79 14.16
C PRO A 18 -10.87 2.11 13.65
N GLY A 19 -11.12 2.21 12.34
CA GLY A 19 -11.63 3.43 11.72
C GLY A 19 -10.57 4.52 11.49
N GLU A 20 -9.32 4.28 11.87
CA GLU A 20 -8.24 5.24 11.67
C GLU A 20 -7.68 5.20 10.25
N THR A 21 -7.35 6.37 9.70
CA THR A 21 -6.80 6.49 8.35
C THR A 21 -5.35 6.01 8.28
N MET A 22 -5.11 5.12 7.34
CA MET A 22 -3.81 4.61 6.93
C MET A 22 -3.34 5.37 5.70
N ILE A 23 -2.06 5.72 5.65
CA ILE A 23 -1.41 6.30 4.47
C ILE A 23 -0.18 5.47 4.16
N LEU A 24 -0.16 4.90 2.96
CA LEU A 24 0.95 4.15 2.40
C LEU A 24 1.59 4.98 1.29
N THR A 25 2.87 5.30 1.46
CA THR A 25 3.68 5.98 0.44
C THR A 25 4.60 4.95 -0.21
N VAL A 26 4.38 4.70 -1.49
CA VAL A 26 5.21 3.83 -2.32
C VAL A 26 6.02 4.70 -3.28
N VAL A 27 7.33 4.49 -3.32
CA VAL A 27 8.23 5.11 -4.29
C VAL A 27 8.74 4.01 -5.20
N GLY A 28 8.41 4.09 -6.47
CA GLY A 28 8.86 3.15 -7.47
C GLY A 28 8.45 3.53 -8.89
N THR A 29 8.95 2.78 -9.85
CA THR A 29 8.64 2.94 -11.27
C THR A 29 8.35 1.60 -11.87
N ASP A 30 7.27 1.52 -12.63
CA ASP A 30 6.94 0.37 -13.45
C ASP A 30 6.67 0.84 -14.87
N PRO A 31 7.61 0.62 -15.81
CA PRO A 31 7.42 1.01 -17.20
C PRO A 31 6.47 0.08 -17.98
N ASP A 32 6.18 -1.12 -17.45
CA ASP A 32 5.32 -2.12 -18.11
C ASP A 32 3.95 -2.26 -17.41
N GLU A 33 3.65 -1.43 -16.40
CA GLU A 33 2.40 -1.44 -15.62
C GLU A 33 2.04 -2.85 -15.09
N GLU A 34 3.06 -3.60 -14.69
CA GLU A 34 2.91 -4.93 -14.12
C GLU A 34 2.26 -4.86 -12.73
N THR A 35 1.69 -6.00 -12.32
CA THR A 35 1.13 -6.13 -10.98
C THR A 35 2.25 -6.33 -9.96
N ILE A 36 2.37 -5.41 -9.01
CA ILE A 36 3.41 -5.42 -7.98
C ILE A 36 2.82 -5.88 -6.65
N GLU A 37 3.47 -6.83 -5.99
CA GLU A 37 3.11 -7.27 -4.65
C GLU A 37 4.05 -6.64 -3.60
N ILE A 38 3.48 -5.90 -2.65
CA ILE A 38 4.20 -5.22 -1.57
C ILE A 38 3.79 -5.84 -0.24
N SER A 39 4.75 -6.45 0.47
CA SER A 39 4.50 -6.99 1.81
C SER A 39 4.66 -5.92 2.90
N LEU A 40 3.61 -5.66 3.68
CA LEU A 40 3.60 -4.70 4.79
C LEU A 40 3.23 -5.38 6.10
N SER A 41 3.74 -4.89 7.23
CA SER A 41 3.35 -5.37 8.57
C SER A 41 2.53 -4.30 9.29
N ILE A 42 1.25 -4.57 9.55
CA ILE A 42 0.33 -3.66 10.25
C ILE A 42 -0.11 -4.28 11.58
N ARG A 43 -0.18 -3.48 12.65
CA ARG A 43 -0.69 -3.92 13.96
C ARG A 43 -2.01 -3.24 14.29
N SER A 44 -2.98 -4.00 14.78
CA SER A 44 -4.23 -3.43 15.31
C SER A 44 -4.05 -3.11 16.79
N ARG A 45 -4.42 -1.89 17.19
CA ARG A 45 -4.30 -1.42 18.58
C ARG A 45 -5.32 -2.06 19.52
N THR A 46 -6.50 -2.43 19.02
CA THR A 46 -7.63 -2.91 19.83
C THR A 46 -7.58 -4.41 20.11
N SER A 47 -7.06 -5.22 19.19
CA SER A 47 -6.98 -6.67 19.38
C SER A 47 -5.63 -7.14 19.92
N GLY A 48 -4.58 -6.31 19.87
CA GLY A 48 -3.20 -6.72 20.17
C GLY A 48 -2.65 -7.78 19.20
N ALA A 49 -3.48 -8.26 18.27
CA ALA A 49 -3.08 -9.17 17.22
C ALA A 49 -2.24 -8.39 16.20
N THR A 50 -1.04 -8.90 15.95
CA THR A 50 -0.31 -8.58 14.72
C THR A 50 -1.26 -8.95 13.58
N ALA A 51 -1.77 -7.99 12.82
CA ALA A 51 -2.42 -8.36 11.57
C ALA A 51 -1.32 -9.09 10.78
N ALA A 52 -1.62 -10.30 10.30
CA ALA A 52 -0.69 -11.06 9.47
C ALA A 52 -0.08 -10.11 8.42
N PRO A 53 1.17 -10.32 7.98
CA PRO A 53 1.77 -9.47 6.96
C PRO A 53 0.76 -9.28 5.82
N ILE A 54 0.40 -8.02 5.63
CA ILE A 54 -0.61 -7.61 4.68
C ILE A 54 0.11 -7.51 3.35
N LEU A 55 -0.31 -8.36 2.41
CA LEU A 55 0.13 -8.30 1.04
C LEU A 55 -0.72 -7.23 0.36
N VAL A 56 -0.07 -6.17 -0.12
CA VAL A 56 -0.69 -5.11 -0.89
C VAL A 56 -0.30 -5.32 -2.34
N THR A 57 -1.24 -5.79 -3.14
CA THR A 57 -1.04 -5.96 -4.59
C THR A 57 -1.47 -4.67 -5.29
N THR A 58 -0.56 -3.94 -5.92
CA THR A 58 -0.83 -2.67 -6.60
C THR A 58 -0.35 -2.71 -8.05
N ILE A 59 -1.11 -2.10 -8.94
CA ILE A 59 -0.64 -1.76 -10.29
C ILE A 59 -0.25 -0.29 -10.26
N LEU A 60 0.96 0.05 -10.67
CA LEU A 60 1.43 1.44 -10.73
C LEU A 60 1.05 2.08 -12.06
N ASP A 61 -0.25 2.10 -12.37
CA ASP A 61 -0.82 2.80 -13.52
C ASP A 61 -0.85 4.32 -13.25
N GLU A 62 -0.70 5.11 -14.29
CA GLU A 62 -0.83 6.56 -14.25
C GLU A 62 -2.17 7.05 -13.70
N LEU A 63 -3.25 6.27 -13.85
CA LEU A 63 -4.60 6.68 -13.49
C LEU A 63 -5.21 5.94 -12.29
N HIS A 64 -4.83 4.67 -12.02
CA HIS A 64 -5.50 3.85 -11.00
C HIS A 64 -4.57 2.84 -10.31
N SER A 65 -4.02 3.18 -9.13
CA SER A 65 -3.51 2.15 -8.21
C SER A 65 -4.64 1.64 -7.32
N VAL A 66 -5.11 0.43 -7.59
CA VAL A 66 -5.97 -0.33 -6.67
C VAL A 66 -5.08 -1.27 -5.90
N ALA A 67 -5.16 -1.19 -4.57
CA ALA A 67 -4.40 -2.09 -3.72
C ALA A 67 -5.33 -2.93 -2.85
N THR A 68 -5.25 -4.24 -3.05
CA THR A 68 -5.96 -5.23 -2.22
C THR A 68 -5.03 -5.73 -1.15
N ASP A 69 -5.53 -5.70 0.08
CA ASP A 69 -4.86 -6.18 1.28
C ASP A 69 -5.33 -7.62 1.59
N SER A 70 -4.54 -8.45 2.27
CA SER A 70 -4.93 -9.84 2.62
C SER A 70 -6.03 -9.93 3.68
N GLY A 71 -6.51 -8.79 4.18
CA GLY A 71 -7.69 -8.62 5.01
C GLY A 71 -8.85 -7.97 4.23
N PRO A 72 -9.81 -7.33 4.92
CA PRO A 72 -10.99 -6.74 4.29
C PRO A 72 -10.77 -5.33 3.75
N ARG A 73 -9.52 -4.82 3.75
CA ARG A 73 -9.29 -3.40 3.47
C ARG A 73 -9.01 -3.15 1.99
N THR A 74 -9.55 -2.05 1.48
CA THR A 74 -9.31 -1.59 0.12
C THR A 74 -8.49 -0.31 0.18
N TRP A 75 -7.36 -0.31 -0.52
CA TRP A 75 -6.51 0.87 -0.65
C TRP A 75 -6.87 1.65 -1.90
N THR A 76 -6.97 2.96 -1.75
CA THR A 76 -7.29 3.90 -2.83
C THR A 76 -6.13 4.87 -3.02
N GLN A 77 -5.66 5.05 -4.25
CA GLN A 77 -4.69 6.10 -4.57
C GLN A 77 -5.29 7.49 -4.34
N ILE A 78 -4.59 8.33 -3.59
CA ILE A 78 -4.98 9.73 -3.33
C ILE A 78 -4.02 10.75 -3.94
N ALA A 79 -2.78 10.35 -4.26
CA ALA A 79 -1.84 11.19 -4.97
C ALA A 79 -0.81 10.37 -5.75
N ARG A 80 -0.29 10.95 -6.84
CA ARG A 80 0.90 10.50 -7.55
C ARG A 80 1.73 11.70 -7.96
N THR A 81 3.02 11.65 -7.66
CA THR A 81 4.00 12.67 -8.07
C THR A 81 5.25 11.98 -8.59
N GLY A 82 5.37 11.90 -9.92
CA GLY A 82 6.43 11.14 -10.58
C GLY A 82 6.40 9.67 -10.14
N SER A 83 7.50 9.19 -9.57
CA SER A 83 7.65 7.84 -9.03
C SER A 83 7.04 7.63 -7.64
N THR A 84 6.36 8.64 -7.06
CA THR A 84 5.76 8.53 -5.72
C THR A 84 4.26 8.35 -5.83
N PHE A 85 3.74 7.32 -5.18
CA PHE A 85 2.33 6.96 -5.10
C PHE A 85 1.90 6.99 -3.64
N VAL A 86 0.76 7.63 -3.36
CA VAL A 86 0.19 7.71 -2.02
C VAL A 86 -1.16 7.03 -2.05
N LEU A 87 -1.31 5.99 -1.23
CA LEU A 87 -2.53 5.23 -1.08
C LEU A 87 -3.10 5.44 0.32
N THR A 88 -4.42 5.40 0.44
CA THR A 88 -5.12 5.47 1.72
C THR A 88 -6.06 4.29 1.91
N SER A 89 -6.19 3.87 3.16
CA SER A 89 -7.13 2.85 3.59
C SER A 89 -7.61 3.18 5.00
N VAL A 90 -8.66 2.51 5.47
CA VAL A 90 -9.18 2.61 6.83
C VAL A 90 -8.90 1.32 7.60
N ALA A 91 -8.50 1.47 8.86
CA ALA A 91 -8.11 0.38 9.76
C ALA A 91 -9.26 -0.51 10.22
#